data_AF-A0A6H1RAZ8-F1
#
_entry.id   AF-A0A6H1RAZ8-F1
#
_cell.length_a   1.000
_cell.length_b   1.000
_cell.length_c   1.000
_cell.angle_alpha   90.00
_cell.angle_beta   90.00
_cell.angle_gamma   90.00
#
_symmetry.space_group_name_H-M   'P 1'
#
loop_
_entity.id
_entity.type
_entity.pdbx_description
1 polymer ?
#
loop_
_entity_poly.entity_id
_entity_poly.type
_entity_poly.pdbx_seq_one_letter_code
_entity_poly.pdbx_strand_id
1 'polypeptide(L)'
;MTGMHIHKRPSWKPDEWGPSQLSRLTPARRRIALSLLRDYNIDEIAREAYLSAYTVKAHLCRIRRDLRARDRTHLVAALYETGFAFPSWAHQQVNVTYMRAVFDAPFNLIDTPFDPGQVNLLHDREIRTIKLVTQGLTNHAIAKLEYIEEDSVKSRLKEIRNKLNLKNRHYFAVFAYESGLEHVELTLTRSSGRGKTLPISK
;
A
#
# COMPACT_ATOMS: atom_id res chain seq x y z
N MET A 1 28.41 25.77 18.81
CA MET A 1 27.13 25.82 18.07
C MET A 1 27.41 25.76 16.58
N THR A 2 27.26 24.61 15.92
CA THR A 2 26.95 24.57 14.48
C THR A 2 26.36 23.20 14.16
N GLY A 3 25.19 23.22 13.54
CA GLY A 3 24.24 22.12 13.48
C GLY A 3 24.76 20.89 12.74
N MET A 4 24.51 19.73 13.35
CA MET A 4 24.60 18.44 12.69
C MET A 4 23.49 18.37 11.64
N HIS A 5 23.87 18.60 10.38
CA HIS A 5 22.99 18.46 9.23
C HIS A 5 22.49 17.01 9.13
N ILE A 6 21.25 16.77 9.59
CA ILE A 6 20.52 15.55 9.30
C ILE A 6 20.13 15.61 7.82
N HIS A 7 21.03 15.16 6.94
CA HIS A 7 20.73 15.12 5.53
C HIS A 7 19.70 14.04 5.21
N LYS A 8 18.54 14.55 4.81
CA LYS A 8 17.67 14.09 3.71
C LYS A 8 16.63 13.02 4.06
N ARG A 9 15.35 13.45 3.95
CA ARG A 9 14.24 12.61 3.47
C ARG A 9 14.78 11.64 2.40
N PRO A 10 14.47 10.34 2.46
CA PRO A 10 14.99 9.38 1.49
C PRO A 10 14.58 9.77 0.06
N SER A 11 15.52 9.71 -0.89
CA SER A 11 15.47 10.27 -2.27
C SER A 11 14.52 9.59 -3.26
N TRP A 12 13.56 8.80 -2.79
CA TRP A 12 12.57 8.16 -3.64
C TRP A 12 11.26 8.91 -3.42
N LYS A 13 10.66 9.39 -4.51
CA LYS A 13 9.41 10.14 -4.46
C LYS A 13 8.24 9.17 -4.53
N PRO A 14 7.31 9.17 -3.55
CA PRO A 14 5.98 8.57 -3.71
C PRO A 14 5.24 9.17 -4.93
N ASP A 15 5.55 10.43 -5.26
CA ASP A 15 4.96 11.24 -6.33
C ASP A 15 5.12 10.70 -7.76
N GLU A 16 5.92 9.64 -7.97
CA GLU A 16 6.08 9.06 -9.30
C GLU A 16 5.05 7.98 -9.61
N TRP A 17 4.46 7.29 -8.63
CA TRP A 17 3.54 6.20 -8.91
C TRP A 17 2.22 6.70 -9.48
N GLY A 18 1.94 6.34 -10.74
CA GLY A 18 0.68 6.62 -11.40
C GLY A 18 0.25 5.50 -12.35
N PRO A 19 -0.87 5.69 -13.07
CA PRO A 19 -1.43 4.65 -13.94
C PRO A 19 -0.45 4.17 -15.03
N SER A 20 0.46 5.05 -15.46
CA SER A 20 1.43 4.76 -16.52
C SER A 20 2.37 3.58 -16.18
N GLN A 21 2.68 3.35 -14.90
CA GLN A 21 3.53 2.24 -14.46
C GLN A 21 2.87 0.88 -14.64
N LEU A 22 1.53 0.81 -14.66
CA LEU A 22 0.80 -0.44 -14.84
C LEU A 22 0.96 -1.04 -16.24
N SER A 23 1.38 -0.24 -17.21
CA SER A 23 1.78 -0.71 -18.54
C SER A 23 2.95 -1.70 -18.49
N ARG A 24 3.80 -1.62 -17.45
CA ARG A 24 4.96 -2.50 -17.25
C ARG A 24 4.58 -3.87 -16.69
N LEU A 25 3.37 -4.03 -16.16
CA LEU A 25 2.89 -5.28 -15.59
C LEU A 25 2.15 -6.09 -16.66
N THR A 26 2.76 -7.20 -17.10
CA THR A 26 2.09 -8.21 -17.93
C THR A 26 0.84 -8.77 -17.22
N PRO A 27 -0.16 -9.33 -17.93
CA PRO A 27 -1.33 -9.95 -17.30
C PRO A 27 -0.99 -10.96 -16.19
N ALA A 28 0.01 -11.83 -16.40
CA ALA A 28 0.46 -12.80 -15.39
C ALA A 28 0.97 -12.13 -14.10
N ARG A 29 1.74 -11.04 -14.25
CA ARG A 29 2.24 -10.24 -13.12
C ARG A 29 1.11 -9.50 -12.42
N ARG A 30 0.10 -9.01 -13.15
CA ARG A 30 -1.10 -8.42 -12.56
C ARG A 30 -1.84 -9.42 -11.69
N ARG A 31 -2.05 -10.66 -12.15
CA ARG A 31 -2.68 -11.70 -11.30
C ARG A 31 -1.92 -11.92 -10.00
N ILE A 32 -0.59 -12.05 -10.07
CA ILE A 32 0.25 -12.23 -8.87
C ILE A 32 0.20 -11.00 -7.96
N ALA A 33 0.15 -9.78 -8.53
CA ALA A 33 -0.03 -8.56 -7.77
C ALA A 33 -1.41 -8.50 -7.07
N LEU A 34 -2.49 -9.00 -7.69
CA LEU A 34 -3.79 -9.12 -7.04
C LEU A 34 -3.73 -10.04 -5.82
N SER A 35 -3.02 -11.17 -5.90
CA SER A 35 -2.89 -12.08 -4.75
C SER A 35 -2.06 -11.49 -3.60
N LEU A 36 -1.31 -10.39 -3.80
CA LEU A 36 -0.68 -9.64 -2.69
C LEU A 36 -1.66 -8.76 -1.92
N LEU A 37 -2.75 -8.36 -2.57
CA LEU A 37 -3.82 -7.63 -1.92
C LEU A 37 -4.68 -8.58 -1.09
N ARG A 38 -4.68 -9.87 -1.42
CA ARG A 38 -5.23 -10.97 -0.62
C ARG A 38 -4.22 -11.39 0.44
N ASP A 39 -4.67 -11.93 1.58
CA ASP A 39 -3.80 -12.22 2.75
C ASP A 39 -3.00 -13.51 2.55
N TYR A 40 -2.56 -13.71 1.32
CA TYR A 40 -1.93 -14.92 0.85
C TYR A 40 -0.42 -14.84 1.07
N ASN A 41 0.14 -15.90 1.63
CA ASN A 41 1.57 -16.13 1.65
C ASN A 41 2.07 -16.59 0.26
N ILE A 42 3.39 -16.72 0.10
CA ILE A 42 3.98 -17.07 -1.20
C ILE A 42 3.49 -18.43 -1.72
N ASP A 43 3.30 -19.39 -0.82
CA ASP A 43 2.86 -20.75 -1.17
C ASP A 43 1.37 -20.77 -1.54
N GLU A 44 0.56 -19.92 -0.91
CA GLU A 44 -0.84 -19.71 -1.27
C GLU A 44 -0.99 -19.06 -2.64
N ILE A 45 -0.20 -18.03 -2.93
CA ILE A 45 -0.14 -17.42 -4.26
C ILE A 45 0.30 -18.45 -5.31
N ALA A 46 1.30 -19.28 -5.00
CA ALA A 46 1.77 -20.33 -5.89
C ALA A 46 0.67 -21.34 -6.20
N ARG A 47 -0.05 -21.81 -5.18
CA ARG A 47 -1.17 -22.74 -5.35
C ARG A 47 -2.31 -22.15 -6.16
N GLU A 48 -2.72 -20.91 -5.87
CA GLU A 48 -3.79 -20.22 -6.60
C GLU A 48 -3.40 -19.98 -8.07
N ALA A 49 -2.14 -19.61 -8.31
CA ALA A 49 -1.65 -19.31 -9.65
C ALA A 49 -1.25 -20.55 -10.45
N TYR A 50 -1.27 -21.75 -9.85
CA TYR A 50 -0.69 -22.99 -10.40
C TYR A 50 0.78 -22.84 -10.79
N LEU A 51 1.57 -22.21 -9.92
CA LEU A 51 3.00 -21.93 -10.10
C LEU A 51 3.81 -22.50 -8.93
N SER A 52 5.13 -22.62 -9.10
CA SER A 52 6.03 -22.89 -7.98
C SER A 52 6.23 -21.64 -7.11
N ALA A 53 6.51 -21.82 -5.82
CA ALA A 53 6.87 -20.72 -4.91
C ALA A 53 8.10 -19.93 -5.41
N TYR A 54 9.04 -20.59 -6.09
CA TYR A 54 10.17 -19.95 -6.73
C TYR A 54 9.74 -19.00 -7.87
N THR A 55 8.86 -19.47 -8.76
CA THR A 55 8.34 -18.65 -9.86
C THR A 55 7.55 -17.45 -9.34
N VAL A 56 6.76 -17.62 -8.27
CA VAL A 56 6.09 -16.50 -7.59
C VAL A 56 7.12 -15.51 -7.06
N LYS A 57 8.15 -15.94 -6.35
CA LYS A 57 9.24 -15.05 -5.88
C LYS A 57 9.90 -14.29 -7.02
N ALA A 58 10.17 -14.96 -8.14
CA ALA A 58 10.76 -14.32 -9.32
C ALA A 58 9.84 -13.24 -9.91
N HIS A 59 8.54 -13.52 -10.03
CA HIS A 59 7.54 -12.53 -10.44
C HIS A 59 7.46 -11.36 -9.47
N LEU A 60 7.41 -11.60 -8.16
CA LEU A 60 7.39 -10.55 -7.13
C LEU A 60 8.63 -9.67 -7.19
N CYS A 61 9.82 -10.25 -7.35
CA CYS A 61 11.06 -9.49 -7.55
C CYS A 61 10.99 -8.61 -8.81
N ARG A 62 10.40 -9.10 -9.90
CA ARG A 62 10.24 -8.33 -11.13
C ARG A 62 9.22 -7.21 -10.98
N ILE A 63 8.06 -7.47 -10.39
CA ILE A 63 7.02 -6.47 -10.10
C ILE A 63 7.60 -5.36 -9.22
N ARG A 64 8.32 -5.72 -8.15
CA ARG A 64 9.00 -4.75 -7.27
C ARG A 64 9.96 -3.87 -8.04
N ARG A 65 10.74 -4.43 -8.96
CA ARG A 65 11.67 -3.66 -9.80
C ARG A 65 10.91 -2.74 -10.76
N ASP A 66 9.88 -3.26 -11.42
CA ASP A 66 9.08 -2.51 -12.41
C ASP A 66 8.38 -1.31 -11.76
N LEU A 67 7.88 -1.49 -10.52
CA LEU A 67 7.24 -0.46 -9.69
C LEU A 67 8.19 0.26 -8.73
N ARG A 68 9.50 -0.03 -8.76
CA ARG A 68 10.52 0.55 -7.85
C ARG A 68 10.19 0.41 -6.35
N ALA A 69 9.46 -0.63 -5.96
CA ALA A 69 9.11 -0.91 -4.58
C ALA A 69 10.28 -1.54 -3.80
N ARG A 70 10.39 -1.20 -2.50
CA ARG A 70 11.56 -1.52 -1.65
C ARG A 70 11.45 -2.78 -0.84
N ASP A 71 10.26 -3.06 -0.35
CA ASP A 71 9.89 -4.37 0.19
C ASP A 71 8.47 -4.76 -0.30
N ARG A 72 7.95 -5.87 0.21
CA ARG A 72 6.62 -6.36 -0.16
C ARG A 72 5.51 -5.43 0.34
N THR A 73 5.68 -4.78 1.49
CA THR A 73 4.71 -3.82 2.02
C THR A 73 4.67 -2.58 1.15
N HIS A 74 5.84 -2.07 0.78
CA HIS A 74 5.98 -0.94 -0.13
C HIS A 74 5.42 -1.22 -1.52
N LEU A 75 5.48 -2.48 -1.98
CA LEU A 75 4.84 -2.89 -3.22
C LEU A 75 3.32 -2.76 -3.14
N VAL A 76 2.69 -3.17 -2.03
CA VAL A 76 1.25 -3.00 -1.85
C VAL A 76 0.87 -1.52 -1.90
N ALA A 77 1.64 -0.65 -1.22
CA ALA A 77 1.42 0.79 -1.30
C ALA A 77 1.47 1.30 -2.74
N ALA A 78 2.49 0.89 -3.52
CA ALA A 78 2.60 1.23 -4.94
C ALA A 78 1.37 0.79 -5.75
N LEU A 79 0.75 -0.35 -5.44
CA LEU A 79 -0.45 -0.82 -6.13
C LEU A 79 -1.66 0.08 -5.84
N TYR A 80 -1.82 0.59 -4.62
CA TYR A 80 -2.85 1.59 -4.31
C TYR A 80 -2.58 2.92 -5.02
N GLU A 81 -1.35 3.44 -4.92
CA GLU A 81 -0.98 4.74 -5.51
C GLU A 81 -1.05 4.76 -7.04
N THR A 82 -0.75 3.64 -7.70
CA THR A 82 -0.89 3.52 -9.16
C THR A 82 -2.33 3.41 -9.64
N GLY A 83 -3.30 3.27 -8.73
CA GLY A 83 -4.69 2.96 -9.05
C GLY A 83 -4.91 1.52 -9.54
N PHE A 84 -4.01 0.60 -9.18
CA PHE A 84 -4.24 -0.83 -9.41
C PHE A 84 -5.19 -1.43 -8.37
N ALA A 85 -5.10 -0.94 -7.12
CA ALA A 85 -5.99 -1.24 -6.02
C ALA A 85 -6.70 0.04 -5.59
N PHE A 86 -7.94 -0.10 -5.11
CA PHE A 86 -8.70 1.00 -4.53
C PHE A 86 -9.16 0.58 -3.16
N PRO A 87 -9.13 1.50 -2.18
CA PRO A 87 -9.70 1.18 -0.89
C PRO A 87 -11.22 1.08 -1.03
N SER A 88 -11.83 0.21 -0.24
CA SER A 88 -13.26 -0.10 -0.27
C SER A 88 -14.15 1.16 -0.13
N TRP A 89 -13.72 2.14 0.65
CA TRP A 89 -14.42 3.42 0.82
C TRP A 89 -14.36 4.33 -0.42
N ALA A 90 -13.38 4.16 -1.31
CA ALA A 90 -13.24 5.01 -2.50
C ALA A 90 -14.32 4.73 -3.56
N HIS A 91 -14.95 3.56 -3.57
CA HIS A 91 -16.01 3.22 -4.54
C HIS A 91 -17.21 4.18 -4.51
N GLN A 92 -17.45 4.87 -3.39
CA GLN A 92 -18.48 5.90 -3.28
C GLN A 92 -18.12 7.21 -4.00
N GLN A 93 -16.83 7.43 -4.30
CA GLN A 93 -16.30 8.67 -4.89
C GLN A 93 -15.83 8.51 -6.35
N VAL A 94 -15.71 7.29 -6.87
CA VAL A 94 -15.30 7.02 -8.26
C VAL A 94 -16.45 6.39 -9.06
N ASN A 95 -16.64 6.83 -10.31
CA ASN A 95 -17.58 6.19 -11.23
C ASN A 95 -17.06 4.79 -11.60
N VAL A 96 -17.64 3.78 -10.96
CA VAL A 96 -17.26 2.35 -11.07
C VAL A 96 -17.31 1.86 -12.52
N THR A 97 -18.20 2.42 -13.35
CA THR A 97 -18.30 2.09 -14.78
C THR A 97 -17.09 2.57 -15.58
N TYR A 98 -16.54 3.74 -15.26
CA TYR A 98 -15.36 4.29 -15.93
C TYR A 98 -14.12 3.43 -15.68
N MET A 99 -13.90 2.98 -14.44
CA MET A 99 -12.66 2.23 -14.14
C MET A 99 -12.68 0.80 -14.65
N ARG A 100 -13.87 0.18 -14.77
CA ARG A 100 -14.04 -1.17 -15.30
C ARG A 100 -13.67 -1.22 -16.79
N ALA A 101 -14.00 -0.16 -17.53
CA ALA A 101 -13.66 -0.01 -18.94
C ALA A 101 -12.17 0.32 -19.16
N VAL A 102 -11.53 1.03 -18.23
CA VAL A 102 -10.14 1.51 -18.39
C VAL A 102 -9.09 0.47 -17.99
N PHE A 103 -9.32 -0.31 -16.92
CA PHE A 103 -8.26 -1.13 -16.33
C PHE A 103 -8.34 -2.63 -16.63
N ASP A 104 -9.42 -3.12 -17.23
CA ASP A 104 -9.66 -4.56 -17.51
C ASP A 104 -9.24 -5.46 -16.32
N ALA A 105 -9.44 -4.91 -15.11
CA ALA A 105 -9.03 -5.48 -13.85
C ALA A 105 -10.31 -5.63 -13.02
N PRO A 106 -10.51 -6.78 -12.36
CA PRO A 106 -11.64 -6.94 -11.46
C PRO A 106 -11.54 -5.83 -10.42
N PHE A 107 -12.63 -5.08 -10.25
CA PHE A 107 -12.84 -4.22 -9.10
C PHE A 107 -12.66 -5.08 -7.85
N ASN A 108 -11.43 -5.13 -7.34
CA ASN A 108 -11.13 -5.92 -6.17
C ASN A 108 -11.64 -5.11 -4.99
N LEU A 109 -12.90 -5.37 -4.63
CA LEU A 109 -13.30 -5.39 -3.23
C LEU A 109 -12.33 -6.39 -2.58
N ILE A 110 -11.21 -5.88 -2.07
CA ILE A 110 -10.28 -6.69 -1.30
C ILE A 110 -11.12 -7.17 -0.14
N ASP A 111 -11.39 -8.48 -0.09
CA ASP A 111 -12.03 -9.10 1.05
C ASP A 111 -11.01 -9.05 2.20
N THR A 112 -10.95 -7.90 2.87
CA THR A 112 -9.97 -7.65 3.91
C THR A 112 -10.37 -8.46 5.14
N PRO A 113 -9.48 -9.32 5.66
CA PRO A 113 -9.73 -10.16 6.84
C PRO A 113 -9.69 -9.37 8.16
N PHE A 114 -9.68 -8.04 8.09
CA PHE A 114 -9.60 -7.12 9.22
C PHE A 114 -10.69 -6.06 9.09
N ASP A 115 -11.15 -5.56 10.23
CA ASP A 115 -12.07 -4.42 10.29
C ASP A 115 -11.27 -3.11 10.25
N PRO A 116 -11.46 -2.24 9.24
CA PRO A 116 -10.78 -0.93 9.17
C PRO A 116 -10.99 -0.06 10.42
N GLY A 117 -12.11 -0.24 11.14
CA GLY A 117 -12.39 0.44 12.41
C GLY A 117 -11.41 0.11 13.54
N GLN A 118 -10.66 -0.99 13.43
CA GLN A 118 -9.61 -1.36 14.38
C GLN A 118 -8.45 -0.35 14.45
N VAL A 119 -8.39 0.62 13.53
CA VAL A 119 -7.46 1.76 13.63
C VAL A 119 -7.62 2.52 14.95
N ASN A 120 -8.84 2.56 15.50
CA ASN A 120 -9.13 3.22 16.77
C ASN A 120 -8.56 2.47 17.99
N LEU A 121 -8.08 1.22 17.82
CA LEU A 121 -7.42 0.43 18.86
C LEU A 121 -5.90 0.70 18.93
N LEU A 122 -5.39 1.47 17.98
CA LEU A 122 -3.97 1.76 17.83
C LEU A 122 -3.61 3.07 18.54
N HIS A 123 -2.47 3.05 19.23
CA HIS A 123 -1.87 4.24 19.78
C HIS A 123 -1.11 5.01 18.69
N ASP A 124 -0.84 6.29 18.91
CA ASP A 124 -0.09 7.14 17.97
C ASP A 124 1.24 6.53 17.52
N ARG A 125 1.97 5.88 18.44
CA ARG A 125 3.23 5.18 18.15
C ARG A 125 3.04 3.99 17.20
N GLU A 126 1.92 3.27 17.32
CA GLU A 126 1.59 2.12 16.48
C GLU A 126 1.20 2.61 15.08
N ILE A 127 0.36 3.66 15.01
CA ILE A 127 0.01 4.34 13.75
C ILE A 127 1.26 4.84 13.04
N ARG A 128 2.16 5.53 13.74
CA ARG A 128 3.42 6.02 13.18
C ARG A 128 4.27 4.88 12.64
N THR A 129 4.38 3.78 13.38
CA THR A 129 5.13 2.59 12.96
C THR A 129 4.56 2.01 11.66
N ILE A 130 3.23 1.91 11.54
CA ILE A 130 2.55 1.46 10.30
C ILE A 130 2.92 2.38 9.13
N LYS A 131 2.79 3.70 9.29
CA LYS A 131 3.12 4.68 8.23
C LYS A 131 4.55 4.55 7.73
N LEU A 132 5.52 4.43 8.63
CA LEU A 132 6.93 4.24 8.26
C LEU A 132 7.16 2.93 7.49
N VAL A 133 6.49 1.85 7.88
CA VAL A 133 6.56 0.57 7.17
C VAL A 133 5.89 0.65 5.79
N THR A 134 4.75 1.33 5.67
CA THR A 134 4.05 1.56 4.39
C THR A 134 4.92 2.37 3.42
N GLN A 135 5.71 3.32 3.93
CA GLN A 135 6.74 4.06 3.19
C GLN A 135 8.00 3.22 2.86
N GLY A 136 7.97 1.91 3.15
CA GLY A 136 9.06 0.99 2.84
C GLY A 136 10.34 1.22 3.64
N LEU A 137 10.25 1.79 4.84
CA LEU A 137 11.39 1.86 5.75
C LEU A 137 11.69 0.45 6.32
N THR A 138 12.99 0.16 6.43
CA THR A 138 13.48 -1.06 7.09
C THR A 138 13.37 -0.92 8.60
N ASN A 139 13.34 -2.05 9.33
CA ASN A 139 13.30 -2.02 10.79
C ASN A 139 14.48 -1.22 11.37
N HIS A 140 15.67 -1.38 10.79
CA HIS A 140 16.85 -0.59 11.15
C HIS A 140 16.66 0.92 10.93
N ALA A 141 16.07 1.33 9.80
CA ALA A 141 15.80 2.74 9.52
C ALA A 141 14.75 3.33 10.48
N ILE A 142 13.71 2.55 10.80
CA ILE A 142 12.69 2.93 11.79
C ILE A 142 13.33 3.07 13.18
N ALA A 143 14.12 2.08 13.60
CA ALA A 143 14.85 2.08 14.87
C ALA A 143 15.69 3.36 15.03
N LYS A 144 16.46 3.70 13.99
CA LYS A 144 17.26 4.93 13.96
C LYS A 144 16.42 6.21 14.00
N LEU A 145 15.28 6.23 13.32
CA LEU A 145 14.39 7.40 13.26
C LEU A 145 13.60 7.61 14.56
N GLU A 146 13.30 6.54 15.27
CA GLU A 146 12.56 6.55 16.54
C GLU A 146 13.46 6.49 17.77
N TYR A 147 14.78 6.41 17.60
CA TYR A 147 15.76 6.28 18.68
C TYR A 147 15.48 5.08 19.60
N ILE A 148 15.17 3.92 19.01
CA ILE A 148 14.94 2.65 19.71
C ILE A 148 15.75 1.52 19.06
N GLU A 149 15.78 0.36 19.70
CA GLU A 149 16.42 -0.85 19.15
C GLU A 149 15.59 -1.48 18.02
N GLU A 150 16.28 -2.14 17.08
CA GLU A 150 15.63 -2.82 15.96
C GLU A 150 14.68 -3.93 16.43
N ASP A 151 15.05 -4.64 17.50
CA ASP A 151 14.20 -5.68 18.08
C ASP A 151 12.95 -5.10 18.74
N SER A 152 13.01 -3.87 19.29
CA SER A 152 11.82 -3.17 19.76
C SER A 152 10.86 -2.85 18.61
N VAL A 153 11.38 -2.50 17.43
CA VAL A 153 10.55 -2.33 16.22
C VAL A 153 9.89 -3.64 15.81
N LYS A 154 10.65 -4.75 15.79
CA LYS A 154 10.12 -6.09 15.44
C LYS A 154 9.00 -6.53 16.40
N SER A 155 9.22 -6.37 17.70
CA SER A 155 8.24 -6.69 18.74
C SER A 155 6.97 -5.85 18.57
N ARG A 156 7.10 -4.54 18.37
CA ARG A 156 5.95 -3.67 18.13
C ARG A 156 5.19 -4.07 16.86
N LEU A 157 5.88 -4.34 15.75
CA LEU A 157 5.23 -4.82 14.53
C LEU A 157 4.49 -6.15 14.75
N LYS A 158 5.04 -7.06 15.57
CA LYS A 158 4.37 -8.31 15.93
C LYS A 158 3.11 -8.05 16.76
N GLU A 159 3.18 -7.17 17.76
CA GLU A 159 2.03 -6.77 18.58
C GLU A 159 0.92 -6.13 17.75
N ILE A 160 1.25 -5.19 16.86
CA ILE A 160 0.28 -4.55 15.97
C ILE A 160 -0.38 -5.60 15.07
N ARG A 161 0.39 -6.52 14.45
CA ARG A 161 -0.20 -7.59 13.62
C ARG A 161 -1.17 -8.46 14.42
N ASN A 162 -0.81 -8.83 15.64
CA ASN A 162 -1.69 -9.63 16.49
C ASN A 162 -2.97 -8.87 16.86
N LYS A 163 -2.84 -7.58 17.22
CA LYS A 163 -3.97 -6.71 17.56
C LYS A 163 -4.95 -6.54 16.39
N LEU A 164 -4.41 -6.40 15.17
CA LEU A 164 -5.18 -6.21 13.93
C LEU A 164 -5.52 -7.54 13.21
N ASN A 165 -5.17 -8.69 13.80
CA ASN A 165 -5.31 -10.02 13.19
C ASN A 165 -4.71 -10.14 11.77
N LEU A 166 -3.57 -9.49 11.51
CA LEU A 166 -2.90 -9.52 10.21
C LEU A 166 -1.93 -10.69 10.12
N LYS A 167 -2.13 -11.63 9.19
CA LYS A 167 -1.21 -12.76 9.03
C LYS A 167 0.18 -12.29 8.59
N ASN A 168 0.27 -11.24 7.79
CA ASN A 168 1.52 -10.84 7.14
C ASN A 168 1.87 -9.34 7.30
N ARG A 169 3.15 -8.98 7.22
CA ARG A 169 3.61 -7.57 7.32
C ARG A 169 3.15 -6.68 6.15
N HIS A 170 2.99 -7.24 4.95
CA HIS A 170 2.56 -6.46 3.79
C HIS A 170 1.13 -5.92 3.92
N TYR A 171 0.34 -6.54 4.79
CA TYR A 171 -1.00 -6.12 5.14
C TYR A 171 -1.07 -4.81 5.92
N PHE A 172 0.04 -4.32 6.48
CA PHE A 172 0.07 -2.97 7.03
C PHE A 172 -0.24 -1.90 5.99
N ALA A 173 0.18 -2.09 4.73
CA ALA A 173 -0.16 -1.18 3.66
C ALA A 173 -1.65 -1.27 3.32
N VAL A 174 -2.19 -2.49 3.12
CA VAL A 174 -3.63 -2.69 2.89
C VAL A 174 -4.44 -2.02 4.00
N PHE A 175 -4.12 -2.32 5.26
CA PHE A 175 -4.77 -1.72 6.42
C PHE A 175 -4.69 -0.19 6.41
N ALA A 176 -3.53 0.39 6.11
CA ALA A 176 -3.35 1.84 6.10
C ALA A 176 -4.26 2.54 5.08
N TYR A 177 -4.43 1.99 3.88
CA TYR A 177 -5.32 2.56 2.87
C TYR A 177 -6.81 2.31 3.19
N GLU A 178 -7.16 1.10 3.62
CA GLU A 178 -8.56 0.74 3.91
C GLU A 178 -9.12 1.47 5.14
N SER A 179 -8.28 1.75 6.15
CA SER A 179 -8.65 2.56 7.32
C SER A 179 -8.58 4.07 7.08
N GLY A 180 -8.07 4.51 5.92
CA GLY A 180 -7.85 5.92 5.63
C GLY A 180 -6.68 6.56 6.40
N LEU A 181 -5.79 5.77 7.01
CA LEU A 181 -4.55 6.27 7.62
C LEU A 181 -3.58 6.86 6.59
N GLU A 182 -3.60 6.30 5.38
CA GLU A 182 -2.94 6.82 4.18
C GLU A 182 -4.03 7.13 3.14
N HIS A 183 -3.91 8.28 2.49
CA HIS A 183 -4.84 8.70 1.45
C HIS A 183 -4.21 8.48 0.09
N VAL A 184 -4.95 7.86 -0.82
CA VAL A 184 -4.62 7.91 -2.25
C VAL A 184 -5.20 9.21 -2.80
N GLU A 185 -4.36 10.10 -3.32
CA GLU A 185 -4.83 11.17 -4.20
C GLU A 185 -5.24 10.54 -5.53
N LEU A 186 -6.50 10.09 -5.61
CA LEU A 186 -7.11 9.77 -6.89
C LEU A 186 -7.23 11.08 -7.65
N THR A 187 -6.19 11.43 -8.40
CA THR A 187 -6.24 12.46 -9.43
C THR A 187 -7.16 11.94 -10.53
N LEU A 188 -8.45 11.90 -10.25
CA LEU A 188 -9.46 12.04 -11.27
C LEU A 188 -9.18 13.41 -11.85
N THR A 189 -8.47 13.46 -12.97
CA THR A 189 -8.52 14.62 -13.85
C THR A 189 -10.00 14.88 -14.08
N ARG A 190 -10.60 15.78 -13.29
CA ARG A 190 -11.79 16.52 -13.68
C ARG A 190 -11.32 17.22 -14.94
N SER A 191 -11.59 16.62 -16.09
CA SER A 191 -11.45 17.32 -17.35
C SER A 191 -12.18 18.64 -17.16
N SER A 192 -11.43 19.73 -17.25
CA SER A 192 -11.91 21.09 -17.31
C SER A 192 -13.25 21.15 -18.05
N GLY A 193 -14.30 21.54 -17.31
CA GLY A 193 -15.68 21.49 -17.74
C GLY A 193 -16.55 22.43 -16.93
N ARG A 194 -16.11 23.69 -16.86
CA ARG A 194 -16.84 24.89 -16.37
C ARG A 194 -17.13 24.96 -14.88
N GLY A 195 -16.85 26.14 -14.34
CA GLY A 195 -16.91 26.44 -12.93
C GLY A 195 -18.31 26.38 -12.32
N LYS A 196 -18.31 26.25 -11.01
CA LYS A 196 -19.00 27.14 -10.07
C LYS A 196 -18.57 26.76 -8.65
N THR A 197 -17.87 27.69 -8.01
CA THR A 197 -17.88 27.86 -6.56
C THR A 197 -19.33 28.01 -6.11
N LEU A 198 -19.76 27.24 -5.11
CA LEU A 198 -20.76 27.69 -4.14
C LEU A 198 -20.42 27.11 -2.76
N PRO A 199 -20.54 27.92 -1.69
CA PRO A 199 -20.18 27.57 -0.33
C PRO A 199 -21.34 26.87 0.35
N ILE A 200 -21.08 26.14 1.44
CA ILE A 200 -22.12 25.93 2.45
C ILE A 200 -21.55 26.24 3.82
N SER A 201 -21.88 27.45 4.28
CA SER A 201 -21.99 27.79 5.70
C SER A 201 -23.30 27.21 6.24
N LYS A 202 -23.20 26.41 7.31
CA LYS A 202 -23.68 26.66 8.69
C LYS A 202 -23.94 25.32 9.36
#